data_AF-A0A526ZCT9-F1
#
_entry.id   AF-A0A526ZCT9-F1
#
_cell.length_a   1.000
_cell.length_b   1.000
_cell.length_c   1.000
_cell.angle_alpha   90.00
_cell.angle_beta   90.00
_cell.angle_gamma   90.00
#
_symmetry.space_group_name_H-M   'P 1'
#
loop_
_entity.id
_entity.type
_entity.pdbx_description
1 polymer ?
#
loop_
_entity_poly.entity_id
_entity_poly.type
_entity_poly.pdbx_seq_one_letter_code
_entity_poly.pdbx_strand_id
1 'polypeptide(L)'
;MLSFILRRLGTMALTMLCLTMVVFFLINLDPNLKKLAISQTEMHTSAEQLESWLVNHGYRQNFFSRYGQWLGIVPKQPVTDPA
;
A
#
# COMPACT_ATOMS: atom_id res chain seq x y z
N MET A 1 -0.18 -22.64 31.25
CA MET A 1 0.17 -22.94 29.83
C MET A 1 -0.46 -21.95 28.85
N LEU A 2 -1.75 -21.62 28.96
CA LEU A 2 -2.43 -20.67 28.04
C LEU A 2 -1.74 -19.29 27.94
N SER A 3 -1.37 -18.69 29.07
CA SER A 3 -0.69 -17.38 29.10
C SER A 3 0.68 -17.40 28.40
N PHE A 4 1.41 -18.51 28.47
CA PHE A 4 2.69 -18.69 27.77
C PHE A 4 2.49 -18.73 26.25
N ILE A 5 1.46 -19.45 25.79
CA ILE A 5 1.11 -19.56 24.37
C ILE A 5 0.66 -18.20 23.83
N LEU A 6 -0.21 -17.50 24.56
CA LEU A 6 -0.67 -16.14 24.18
C LEU A 6 0.49 -15.14 24.10
N ARG A 7 1.41 -15.15 25.06
CA ARG A 7 2.59 -14.26 25.02
C ARG A 7 3.46 -14.54 23.80
N ARG A 8 3.70 -15.81 23.48
CA ARG A 8 4.53 -16.21 22.33
C ARG A 8 3.86 -15.91 20.99
N LEU A 9 2.58 -16.22 20.85
CA LEU A 9 1.82 -15.89 19.64
C LEU A 9 1.70 -14.38 19.46
N GLY A 10 1.47 -13.63 20.55
CA GLY A 10 1.42 -12.18 20.52
C GLY A 10 2.74 -11.55 20.07
N THR A 11 3.88 -12.01 20.59
CA THR A 11 5.19 -11.50 20.17
C THR A 11 5.49 -11.85 18.72
N MET A 12 5.17 -13.07 18.27
CA MET A 12 5.33 -13.47 16.86
C MET A 12 4.44 -12.64 15.92
N ALA A 13 3.17 -12.44 16.26
CA ALA A 13 2.26 -11.64 15.45
C ALA A 13 2.71 -10.17 15.39
N LEU A 14 3.17 -9.62 16.51
CA LEU A 14 3.67 -8.24 16.58
C LEU A 14 4.92 -8.05 15.72
N THR A 15 5.89 -8.97 15.78
CA THR A 15 7.10 -8.87 14.95
C THR A 15 6.77 -9.00 13.47
N MET A 16 5.87 -9.92 13.10
CA MET A 16 5.40 -10.03 11.72
C MET A 16 4.69 -8.76 11.26
N LEU A 17 3.81 -8.17 12.08
CA LEU A 17 3.13 -6.92 11.77
C LEU A 17 4.14 -5.78 11.55
N CYS A 18 5.10 -5.61 12.46
CA CYS A 18 6.15 -4.59 12.32
C CYS A 18 6.96 -4.77 11.04
N LEU A 19 7.39 -6.00 10.73
CA LEU A 19 8.16 -6.27 9.51
C LEU A 19 7.35 -6.00 8.25
N THR A 20 6.08 -6.43 8.19
CA THR A 20 5.22 -6.15 7.04
C THR A 20 5.01 -4.65 6.84
N MET A 21 4.82 -3.88 7.93
CA MET A 21 4.68 -2.43 7.84
C MET A 21 5.94 -1.75 7.30
N VAL A 22 7.13 -2.16 7.76
CA VAL A 22 8.41 -1.63 7.27
C VAL A 22 8.59 -1.94 5.79
N VAL A 23 8.40 -3.19 5.38
CA VAL A 23 8.54 -3.61 3.98
C VAL A 23 7.52 -2.88 3.11
N PHE A 24 6.28 -2.79 3.56
CA PHE A 24 5.22 -2.08 2.86
C PHE A 24 5.59 -0.59 2.68
N PHE A 25 6.12 0.06 3.71
CA PHE A 25 6.60 1.44 3.62
C PHE A 25 7.70 1.59 2.57
N LEU A 26 8.72 0.73 2.59
CA LEU A 26 9.85 0.78 1.65
C LEU A 26 9.42 0.59 0.19
N ILE A 27 8.48 -0.33 -0.07
CA ILE A 27 7.97 -0.58 -1.43
C ILE A 27 7.09 0.58 -1.92
N ASN A 28 6.36 1.23 -1.02
CA ASN A 28 5.39 2.27 -1.36
C ASN A 28 5.95 3.71 -1.26
N LEU A 29 7.28 3.88 -1.28
CA LEU A 29 7.92 5.19 -1.39
C LEU A 29 7.57 5.88 -2.72
N ASP A 30 7.44 7.21 -2.70
CA ASP A 30 7.10 8.04 -3.88
C ASP A 30 7.91 7.71 -5.15
N PRO A 31 9.26 7.57 -5.13
CA PRO A 31 10.02 7.20 -6.33
C PRO A 31 9.67 5.81 -6.89
N ASN A 32 9.32 4.85 -6.04
CA ASN A 32 8.92 3.51 -6.48
C ASN A 32 7.52 3.54 -7.10
N LEU A 33 6.61 4.35 -6.54
CA LEU A 33 5.27 4.56 -7.09
C LEU A 33 5.30 5.26 -8.44
N LYS A 34 6.18 6.26 -8.61
CA LYS A 34 6.38 6.91 -9.91
C LYS A 34 6.92 5.95 -10.96
N LYS A 35 7.89 5.11 -10.60
CA LYS A 35 8.39 4.05 -11.49
C LYS A 35 7.28 3.06 -11.88
N LEU A 36 6.45 2.66 -10.91
CA LEU A 36 5.29 1.79 -11.16
C LEU A 36 4.33 2.45 -12.15
N ALA A 37 3.96 3.71 -11.92
CA ALA A 37 3.04 4.43 -12.79
C ALA A 37 3.61 4.55 -14.21
N ILE A 38 4.89 4.92 -14.37
CA ILE A 38 5.56 4.98 -15.69
C ILE A 38 5.52 3.62 -16.40
N SER A 39 5.70 2.52 -15.67
CA SER A 39 5.66 1.17 -16.25
C SER A 39 4.26 0.71 -16.69
N GLN A 40 3.21 1.33 -16.14
CA GLN A 40 1.80 1.01 -16.43
C GLN A 40 1.17 1.98 -17.44
N THR A 41 1.77 3.16 -17.63
CA THR A 41 1.34 4.18 -18.59
C THR A 41 2.21 4.16 -19.86
N GLU A 42 1.85 4.95 -20.87
CA GLU A 42 2.67 5.10 -22.08
C GLU A 42 4.00 5.84 -21.80
N MET A 43 5.01 5.61 -22.65
CA MET A 43 6.36 6.19 -22.49
C MET A 43 6.39 7.73 -22.51
N HIS A 44 5.35 8.40 -23.03
CA HIS A 44 5.25 9.86 -23.14
C HIS A 44 4.20 10.48 -22.20
N THR A 45 3.92 9.82 -21.08
CA THR A 45 2.95 10.32 -20.10
C THR A 45 3.50 11.57 -19.37
N SER A 46 2.72 12.65 -19.35
CA SER A 46 3.10 13.89 -18.64
C SER A 46 3.10 13.69 -17.12
N ALA A 47 3.80 14.56 -16.38
CA ALA A 47 3.82 14.48 -14.91
C ALA A 47 2.41 14.60 -14.28
N GLU A 48 1.53 15.38 -14.90
CA GLU A 48 0.14 15.54 -14.46
C GLU A 48 -0.68 14.26 -14.66
N GLN A 49 -0.50 13.58 -15.80
CA GLN A 49 -1.16 12.30 -16.06
C GLN A 49 -0.63 11.20 -15.12
N LEU A 50 0.66 11.23 -14.78
CA LEU A 50 1.24 10.30 -13.81
C LEU A 50 0.63 10.47 -12.42
N GLU A 51 0.49 11.72 -11.97
CA GLU A 51 -0.15 12.04 -10.69
C GLU A 51 -1.63 11.67 -10.68
N SER A 52 -2.35 11.96 -11.76
CA SER A 52 -3.74 11.51 -11.96
C SER A 52 -3.86 9.99 -11.82
N TRP A 53 -2.98 9.24 -12.48
CA TRP A 53 -2.96 7.78 -12.39
C TRP A 53 -2.72 7.31 -10.94
N LEU A 54 -1.78 7.93 -10.22
CA LEU A 54 -1.49 7.61 -8.82
C LEU A 54 -2.67 7.91 -7.88
N VAL A 55 -3.39 9.02 -8.11
CA VAL A 55 -4.59 9.37 -7.37
C VAL A 55 -5.71 8.35 -7.64
N ASN A 56 -5.99 8.08 -8.91
CA ASN A 56 -7.07 7.17 -9.33
C ASN A 56 -6.86 5.74 -8.82
N HIS A 57 -5.62 5.28 -8.72
CA HIS A 57 -5.28 3.96 -8.19
C HIS A 57 -5.21 3.91 -6.66
N GLY A 58 -5.37 5.03 -5.97
CA GLY A 58 -5.38 5.14 -4.51
C GLY A 58 -4.00 5.22 -3.87
N TYR A 59 -2.95 5.48 -4.64
CA TYR A 59 -1.59 5.62 -4.12
C TYR A 59 -1.36 6.95 -3.38
N ARG A 60 -2.25 7.94 -3.55
CA ARG A 60 -2.24 9.20 -2.80
C ARG A 60 -3.10 9.19 -1.52
N GLN A 61 -3.72 8.06 -1.18
CA GLN A 61 -4.46 7.90 0.07
C GLN A 61 -3.52 7.83 1.28
N ASN A 62 -4.07 8.08 2.48
CA ASN A 62 -3.34 7.94 3.74
C ASN A 62 -2.68 6.54 3.83
N PHE A 63 -1.44 6.50 4.32
CA PHE A 63 -0.63 5.29 4.45
C PHE A 63 -1.38 4.15 5.17
N PHE A 64 -2.06 4.47 6.28
CA PHE A 64 -2.82 3.48 7.05
C PHE A 64 -4.00 2.90 6.26
N SER A 65 -4.67 3.72 5.43
CA SER A 65 -5.75 3.24 4.56
C SER A 65 -5.20 2.25 3.53
N ARG A 66 -4.07 2.60 2.88
CA ARG A 66 -3.41 1.74 1.89
C ARG A 66 -2.93 0.43 2.50
N TYR A 67 -2.34 0.49 3.69
CA TYR A 67 -1.90 -0.70 4.42
C TYR A 67 -3.08 -1.59 4.81
N GLY A 68 -4.16 -1.00 5.33
CA GLY A 68 -5.39 -1.73 5.67
C GLY A 68 -6.08 -2.35 4.46
N GLN A 69 -6.07 -1.67 3.30
CA GLN A 69 -6.58 -2.20 2.04
C GLN A 69 -5.72 -3.37 1.53
N TRP A 70 -4.40 -3.26 1.63
CA TRP A 70 -3.48 -4.33 1.24
C TRP A 70 -3.62 -5.57 2.14
N LEU A 71 -3.83 -5.37 3.44
CA LEU A 71 -4.13 -6.46 4.38
C LEU A 71 -5.54 -7.06 4.19
N GLY A 72 -6.41 -6.46 3.38
CA GLY A 72 -7.79 -6.92 3.17
C GLY A 72 -8.75 -6.57 4.32
N ILE A 73 -8.36 -5.67 5.22
CA ILE A 73 -9.17 -5.22 6.37
C ILE A 73 -10.09 -4.06 5.95
N VAL A 74 -9.60 -3.17 5.09
CA VAL A 74 -10.33 -1.99 4.62
C VAL A 74 -10.75 -2.22 3.17
N PRO A 75 -12.01 -1.95 2.78
CA PRO A 75 -12.42 -2.08 1.39
C PRO A 75 -11.67 -1.08 0.50
N LYS A 76 -11.17 -1.55 -0.64
CA LYS A 76 -10.57 -0.69 -1.67
C LYS A 76 -11.69 -0.08 -2.50
N GLN A 77 -11.69 1.24 -2.64
CA GLN A 77 -12.62 1.92 -3.57
C GLN A 77 -12.26 1.56 -5.02
N PRO A 78 -13.25 1.28 -5.88
CA PRO A 78 -13.00 0.98 -7.29
C PRO A 78 -12.39 2.20 -7.99
N VAL A 79 -11.50 1.95 -8.95
CA VAL A 79 -10.93 2.99 -9.80
C VAL A 79 -12.07 3.53 -10.67
N THR A 80 -12.45 4.78 -10.48
CA THR A 80 -13.46 5.46 -11.29
C THR A 80 -12.78 6.06 -12.52
N ASP A 81 -13.10 5.54 -13.70
CA ASP A 81 -12.73 6.17 -14.97
C ASP A 81 -13.73 7.29 -15.27
N PRO A 82 -13.32 8.57 -15.38
CA PRO A 82 -14.21 9.63 -15.84
C PRO A 82 -14.52 9.39 -17.33
N ALA A 83 -15.69 8.80 -17.59
CA ALA A 83 -16.25 8.62 -18.93
C ALA A 83 -16.48 9.94 -19.66
#